data_AF-A0A544XSE2-F1
#
_entry.id   AF-A0A544XSE2-F1
#
_cell.length_a   1.000
_cell.length_b   1.000
_cell.length_c   1.000
_cell.angle_alpha   90.00
_cell.angle_beta   90.00
_cell.angle_gamma   90.00
#
_symmetry.space_group_name_H-M   'P 1'
#
loop_
_entity.id
_entity.type
_entity.pdbx_description
1 polymer ?
#
loop_
_entity_poly.entity_id
_entity_poly.type
_entity_poly.pdbx_seq_one_letter_code
_entity_poly.pdbx_strand_id
1 'polypeptide(L)'
;MPVKDRYEKQRDKLTRDLAKLEDRQEKFLRLLGHVRIKTYVFFVPFFDSYELIQHASDKTQEYRDKHLPHLDPDFHIVVLDEDAYADTREQVLQQPRALIDVEISSPEQVRAWIEANEELVATADTKLRDLVADEPRRLKVIEGLIGQYVNGENALERMRSKYPENWEFTSRYRNHKEQLLVLEYPSDSVEFGNLAQIAKEIDAELGRDVPALDGRLRTVIAWASIADWLMRCPLSFPSPTS
;
A
#
# COMPACT_ATOMS: atom_id res chain seq x y z
N MET A 1 -23.29 9.11 -14.85
CA MET A 1 -23.24 9.77 -16.18
C MET A 1 -23.98 8.88 -17.17
N PRO A 2 -24.92 9.43 -17.98
CA PRO A 2 -25.61 8.69 -19.03
C PRO A 2 -24.66 8.06 -20.05
N VAL A 3 -25.07 6.95 -20.66
CA VAL A 3 -24.28 6.20 -21.65
C VAL A 3 -23.83 7.10 -22.81
N LYS A 4 -24.77 7.87 -23.36
CA LYS A 4 -24.52 8.79 -24.48
C LYS A 4 -23.47 9.84 -24.14
N ASP A 5 -23.64 10.55 -23.03
CA ASP A 5 -22.70 11.59 -22.59
C ASP A 5 -21.30 11.02 -22.32
N ARG A 6 -21.23 9.80 -21.78
CA ARG A 6 -19.96 9.09 -21.56
C ARG A 6 -19.28 8.77 -22.89
N TYR A 7 -20.02 8.18 -23.83
CA TYR A 7 -19.55 7.87 -25.17
C TYR A 7 -19.01 9.13 -25.86
N GLU A 8 -19.77 10.23 -25.89
CA GLU A 8 -19.35 11.47 -26.55
C GLU A 8 -18.03 11.99 -25.97
N LYS A 9 -17.90 12.02 -24.63
CA LYS A 9 -16.66 12.43 -23.97
C LYS A 9 -15.49 11.49 -24.27
N GLN A 10 -15.72 10.19 -24.29
CA GLN A 10 -14.69 9.19 -24.60
C GLN A 10 -14.24 9.27 -26.06
N ARG A 11 -15.18 9.39 -26.99
CA ARG A 11 -14.95 9.61 -28.43
C ARG A 11 -14.11 10.87 -28.68
N ASP A 12 -14.49 11.98 -28.06
CA ASP A 12 -13.80 13.25 -28.20
C ASP A 12 -12.39 13.20 -27.59
N LYS A 13 -12.24 12.52 -26.45
CA LYS A 13 -10.93 12.28 -25.83
C LYS A 13 -10.04 11.44 -26.74
N LEU A 14 -10.52 10.31 -27.24
CA LEU A 14 -9.76 9.44 -28.15
C LEU A 14 -9.29 10.21 -29.39
N THR A 15 -10.21 10.96 -30.03
CA THR A 15 -9.89 11.76 -31.22
C THR A 15 -8.81 12.80 -30.91
N ARG A 16 -8.94 13.53 -29.79
CA ARG A 16 -7.98 14.56 -29.37
C ARG A 16 -6.62 13.97 -29.00
N ASP A 17 -6.61 12.79 -28.39
CA ASP A 17 -5.37 12.11 -28.01
C ASP A 17 -4.63 11.55 -29.22
N LEU A 18 -5.33 10.99 -30.21
CA LEU A 18 -4.74 10.51 -31.46
C LEU A 18 -4.13 11.63 -32.29
N ALA A 19 -4.74 12.82 -32.31
CA ALA A 19 -4.20 13.98 -33.03
C ALA A 19 -2.75 14.30 -32.63
N LYS A 20 -2.36 13.97 -31.38
CA LYS A 20 -0.99 14.14 -30.90
C LYS A 20 0.03 13.28 -31.63
N LEU A 21 -0.37 12.14 -32.20
CA LEU A 21 0.51 11.29 -33.01
C LEU A 21 0.95 12.03 -34.27
N GLU A 22 0.05 12.82 -34.85
CA GLU A 22 0.33 13.67 -36.01
C GLU A 22 1.09 14.93 -35.59
N ASP A 23 0.51 15.71 -34.66
CA ASP A 23 1.06 17.01 -34.24
C ASP A 23 2.48 16.93 -33.67
N ARG A 24 2.86 15.79 -33.09
CA ARG A 24 4.15 15.59 -32.40
C ARG A 24 5.03 14.55 -33.08
N GLN A 25 4.85 14.32 -34.37
CA GLN A 25 5.58 13.30 -35.14
C GLN A 25 7.10 13.35 -34.92
N GLU A 26 7.75 14.52 -35.00
CA GLU A 26 9.20 14.63 -34.78
C GLU A 26 9.64 14.18 -33.39
N LYS A 27 8.80 14.42 -32.36
CA LYS A 27 9.08 13.99 -30.99
C LYS A 27 9.02 12.47 -30.87
N PHE A 28 8.05 11.83 -31.51
CA PHE A 28 7.95 10.37 -31.54
C PHE A 28 9.13 9.74 -32.27
N LEU A 29 9.52 10.27 -33.43
CA LEU A 29 10.68 9.78 -34.18
C LEU A 29 11.98 9.88 -33.37
N ARG A 30 12.19 10.99 -32.64
CA ARG A 30 13.36 11.13 -31.75
C ARG A 30 13.32 10.19 -30.54
N LEU A 31 12.14 9.95 -29.97
CA LEU A 31 11.98 9.14 -28.77
C LEU A 31 12.11 7.65 -29.06
N LEU A 32 11.49 7.18 -30.14
CA LEU A 32 11.38 5.76 -30.46
C LEU A 32 12.48 5.28 -31.43
N GLY A 33 13.14 6.20 -32.13
CA GLY A 33 14.13 5.87 -33.15
C GLY A 33 13.51 5.04 -34.27
N HIS A 34 13.91 3.76 -34.34
CA HIS A 34 13.42 2.82 -35.35
C HIS A 34 12.16 2.04 -34.92
N VAL A 35 11.74 2.15 -33.65
CA VAL A 35 10.56 1.45 -33.14
C VAL A 35 9.30 2.14 -33.66
N ARG A 36 8.39 1.36 -34.25
CA ARG A 36 7.08 1.82 -34.70
C ARG A 36 5.99 1.41 -33.73
N ILE A 37 5.00 2.27 -33.56
CA ILE A 37 3.84 2.00 -32.72
C ILE A 37 2.88 1.10 -33.50
N LYS A 38 2.70 -0.15 -33.05
CA LYS A 38 1.74 -1.10 -33.63
C LYS A 38 0.36 -1.06 -32.98
N THR A 39 0.29 -0.77 -31.68
CA THR A 39 -0.97 -0.76 -30.95
C THR A 39 -1.09 0.50 -30.13
N TYR A 40 -2.20 1.21 -30.27
CA TYR A 40 -2.60 2.29 -29.37
C TYR A 40 -3.69 1.77 -28.44
N VAL A 41 -3.38 1.70 -27.14
CA VAL A 41 -4.35 1.28 -26.12
C VAL A 41 -5.04 2.52 -25.55
N PHE A 42 -6.33 2.66 -25.86
CA PHE A 42 -7.19 3.67 -25.24
C PHE A 42 -7.85 3.09 -24.00
N PHE A 43 -7.18 3.28 -22.86
CA PHE A 43 -7.68 2.80 -21.56
C PHE A 43 -8.67 3.79 -20.94
N VAL A 44 -9.83 3.28 -20.51
CA VAL A 44 -10.88 4.05 -19.83
C VAL A 44 -11.38 3.29 -18.61
N PRO A 45 -11.90 3.96 -17.55
CA PRO A 45 -12.38 3.26 -16.36
C PRO A 45 -13.45 2.20 -16.66
N PHE A 46 -14.37 2.52 -17.57
CA PHE A 46 -15.30 1.58 -18.18
C PHE A 46 -15.90 2.17 -19.46
N PHE A 47 -16.41 1.32 -20.34
CA PHE A 47 -17.21 1.73 -21.49
C PHE A 47 -18.41 0.79 -21.68
N ASP A 48 -19.54 1.34 -22.14
CA ASP A 48 -20.80 0.60 -22.27
C ASP A 48 -21.59 0.96 -23.54
N SER A 49 -20.91 1.59 -24.51
CA SER A 49 -21.42 1.77 -25.87
C SER A 49 -20.48 1.12 -26.88
N TYR A 50 -21.03 0.25 -27.73
CA TYR A 50 -20.31 -0.35 -28.85
C TYR A 50 -19.86 0.70 -29.88
N GLU A 51 -20.49 1.88 -29.90
CA GLU A 51 -20.14 3.00 -30.79
C GLU A 51 -18.69 3.48 -30.55
N LEU A 52 -18.17 3.34 -29.33
CA LEU A 52 -16.78 3.68 -29.03
C LEU A 52 -15.80 2.74 -29.75
N ILE A 53 -16.13 1.45 -29.82
CA ILE A 53 -15.33 0.44 -30.54
C ILE A 53 -15.39 0.73 -32.04
N GLN A 54 -16.56 1.05 -32.57
CA GLN A 54 -16.72 1.43 -33.98
C GLN A 54 -15.87 2.66 -34.32
N HIS A 55 -15.94 3.70 -33.49
CA HIS A 55 -15.12 4.90 -33.67
C HIS A 55 -13.62 4.60 -33.61
N ALA A 56 -13.19 3.72 -32.72
CA ALA A 56 -11.79 3.27 -32.66
C ALA A 56 -11.36 2.49 -33.92
N SER A 57 -12.26 1.69 -34.50
CA SER A 57 -12.03 1.00 -35.77
C SER A 57 -11.89 1.99 -36.94
N ASP A 58 -12.78 2.98 -37.02
CA ASP A 58 -12.72 4.02 -38.05
C ASP A 58 -11.43 4.84 -37.94
N LYS A 59 -11.06 5.22 -36.71
CA LYS A 59 -9.79 5.90 -36.45
C LYS A 59 -8.57 5.04 -36.73
N THR A 60 -8.66 3.72 -36.56
CA THR A 60 -7.58 2.81 -36.94
C THR A 60 -7.32 2.92 -38.44
N GLN A 61 -8.38 2.85 -39.26
CA GLN A 61 -8.24 2.97 -40.71
C GLN A 61 -7.72 4.35 -41.11
N GLU A 62 -8.28 5.43 -40.55
CA GLU A 62 -7.83 6.80 -40.79
C GLU A 62 -6.31 6.95 -40.54
N TYR A 63 -5.78 6.41 -39.44
CA TYR A 63 -4.37 6.57 -39.10
C TYR A 63 -3.43 5.64 -39.89
N ARG A 64 -3.91 4.48 -40.36
CA ARG A 64 -3.18 3.67 -41.34
C ARG A 64 -3.02 4.44 -42.66
N ASP A 65 -4.10 5.04 -43.13
CA ASP A 65 -4.13 5.77 -44.41
C ASP A 65 -3.27 7.05 -44.38
N LYS A 66 -2.97 7.59 -43.19
CA LYS A 66 -2.01 8.69 -43.02
C LYS A 66 -0.55 8.30 -43.24
N HIS A 67 -0.20 7.00 -43.20
CA HIS A 67 1.16 6.51 -43.41
C HIS A 67 2.24 7.23 -42.56
N LEU A 68 1.91 7.53 -41.29
CA LEU A 68 2.85 8.24 -40.41
C LEU A 68 4.09 7.37 -40.16
N PRO A 69 5.32 7.91 -40.25
CA PRO A 69 6.55 7.12 -40.26
C PRO A 69 6.87 6.40 -38.94
N HIS A 70 6.26 6.83 -37.84
CA HIS A 70 6.41 6.25 -36.51
C HIS A 70 5.28 5.25 -36.16
N LEU A 71 4.30 5.05 -37.07
CA LEU A 71 3.27 4.04 -36.93
C LEU A 71 3.60 2.82 -37.77
N ASP A 72 3.25 1.64 -37.25
CA ASP A 72 3.39 0.38 -37.97
C ASP A 72 2.31 0.28 -39.07
N PRO A 73 2.57 -0.37 -40.22
CA PRO A 73 1.53 -0.62 -41.22
C PRO A 73 0.31 -1.36 -40.67
N ASP A 74 0.51 -2.25 -39.67
CA ASP A 74 -0.55 -2.99 -38.98
C ASP A 74 -1.08 -2.23 -37.75
N PHE A 75 -0.92 -0.90 -37.70
CA PHE A 75 -1.35 -0.06 -36.60
C PHE A 75 -2.81 -0.33 -36.24
N HIS A 76 -3.16 -0.47 -34.97
CA HIS A 76 -4.55 -0.61 -34.54
C HIS A 76 -4.79 0.02 -33.18
N ILE A 77 -6.03 0.45 -32.98
CA ILE A 77 -6.50 1.06 -31.75
C ILE A 77 -7.36 0.03 -31.01
N VAL A 78 -7.06 -0.20 -29.74
CA VAL A 78 -7.85 -1.07 -28.86
C VAL A 78 -8.41 -0.24 -27.73
N VAL A 79 -9.70 -0.37 -27.47
CA VAL A 79 -10.36 0.20 -26.29
C VAL A 79 -10.37 -0.86 -25.22
N LEU A 80 -9.79 -0.55 -24.06
CA LEU A 80 -9.76 -1.45 -22.91
C LEU A 80 -10.26 -0.72 -21.68
N ASP A 81 -10.82 -1.49 -20.76
CA ASP A 81 -11.16 -1.07 -19.40
C ASP A 81 -10.57 -2.02 -18.37
N GLU A 82 -10.94 -1.82 -17.11
CA GLU A 82 -10.44 -2.63 -15.99
C GLU A 82 -10.82 -4.11 -16.12
N ASP A 83 -11.98 -4.43 -16.71
CA ASP A 83 -12.47 -5.79 -16.86
C ASP A 83 -11.58 -6.61 -17.81
N ALA A 84 -10.93 -5.98 -18.79
CA ALA A 84 -9.96 -6.63 -19.67
C ALA A 84 -8.75 -7.22 -18.92
N TYR A 85 -8.53 -6.81 -17.67
CA TYR A 85 -7.44 -7.26 -16.82
C TYR A 85 -7.93 -7.92 -15.52
N ALA A 86 -9.20 -8.31 -15.41
CA ALA A 86 -9.77 -8.89 -14.20
C ALA A 86 -8.93 -10.08 -13.65
N ASP A 87 -8.60 -11.04 -14.51
CA ASP A 87 -7.79 -12.21 -14.14
C ASP A 87 -6.37 -11.81 -13.72
N THR A 88 -5.77 -10.85 -14.45
CA THR A 88 -4.42 -10.35 -14.14
C THR A 88 -4.41 -9.61 -12.80
N ARG A 89 -5.46 -8.85 -12.52
CA ARG A 89 -5.66 -8.16 -11.25
C ARG A 89 -5.73 -9.16 -10.10
N GLU A 90 -6.51 -10.23 -10.23
CA GLU A 90 -6.57 -11.28 -9.21
C GLU A 90 -5.22 -11.97 -9.02
N GLN A 91 -4.52 -12.31 -10.10
CA GLN A 91 -3.18 -12.92 -10.02
C GLN A 91 -2.17 -12.00 -9.30
N VAL A 92 -2.19 -10.70 -9.60
CA VAL A 92 -1.34 -9.70 -8.93
C VAL A 92 -1.69 -9.58 -7.45
N LEU A 93 -2.98 -9.63 -7.10
CA LEU A 93 -3.44 -9.60 -5.70
C LEU A 93 -3.14 -10.90 -4.94
N GLN A 94 -3.10 -12.05 -5.62
CA GLN A 94 -2.73 -13.34 -5.04
C GLN A 94 -1.21 -13.49 -4.82
N GLN A 95 -0.40 -12.75 -5.58
CA GLN A 95 1.05 -12.67 -5.40
C GLN A 95 1.46 -11.21 -5.13
N PRO A 96 1.05 -10.64 -3.97
CA PRO A 96 1.41 -9.27 -3.65
C PRO A 96 2.93 -9.21 -3.57
N ARG A 97 3.54 -8.43 -4.48
CA ARG A 97 4.93 -8.04 -4.30
C ARG A 97 5.00 -7.19 -3.05
N ALA A 98 5.99 -7.46 -2.19
CA ALA A 98 6.24 -6.62 -1.04
C ALA A 98 6.33 -5.17 -1.49
N LEU A 99 5.45 -4.32 -0.97
CA LEU A 99 5.47 -2.88 -1.28
C LEU A 99 6.83 -2.31 -0.91
N ILE A 100 7.36 -2.74 0.23
CA ILE A 100 8.65 -2.31 0.76
C ILE A 100 9.34 -3.45 1.47
N ASP A 101 10.66 -3.44 1.43
CA ASP A 101 11.45 -4.35 2.25
C ASP A 101 11.48 -3.86 3.70
N VAL A 102 11.28 -4.81 4.61
CA VAL A 102 11.52 -4.62 6.04
C VAL A 102 13.01 -4.82 6.30
N GLU A 103 13.74 -3.72 6.44
CA GLU A 103 15.09 -3.71 6.96
C GLU A 103 15.07 -3.87 8.48
N ILE A 104 15.92 -4.75 8.99
CA ILE A 104 16.08 -4.98 10.44
C ILE A 104 17.07 -3.94 10.95
N SER A 105 16.64 -3.13 11.91
CA SER A 105 17.49 -2.16 12.59
C SER A 105 18.62 -2.81 13.37
N SER A 106 19.80 -2.18 13.33
CA SER A 106 20.96 -2.64 14.08
C SER A 106 20.78 -2.42 15.59
N PRO A 107 21.49 -3.17 16.45
CA PRO A 107 21.46 -2.96 17.89
C PRO A 107 21.79 -1.51 18.29
N GLU A 108 22.69 -0.86 17.56
CA GLU A 108 23.09 0.54 17.81
C GLU A 108 21.94 1.51 17.53
N GLN A 109 21.15 1.27 16.48
CA GLN A 109 19.99 2.09 16.16
C GLN A 109 18.90 1.96 17.22
N VAL A 110 18.66 0.74 17.71
CA VAL A 110 17.70 0.47 18.79
C VAL A 110 18.14 1.16 20.08
N ARG A 111 19.43 1.05 20.45
CA ARG A 111 19.98 1.73 21.64
C ARG A 111 19.91 3.25 21.54
N ALA A 112 20.29 3.82 20.40
CA ALA A 112 20.18 5.26 20.17
C ALA A 112 18.73 5.75 20.31
N TRP A 113 17.76 4.95 19.87
CA TRP A 113 16.35 5.26 20.07
C TRP A 113 15.95 5.18 21.56
N ILE A 114 16.38 4.15 22.29
CA ILE A 114 16.12 3.99 23.74
C ILE A 114 16.63 5.20 24.52
N GLU A 115 17.89 5.58 24.30
CA GLU A 115 18.54 6.72 24.96
C GLU A 115 17.83 8.05 24.68
N ALA A 116 17.27 8.21 23.47
CA ALA A 116 16.53 9.40 23.10
C ALA A 116 15.09 9.45 23.65
N ASN A 117 14.54 8.34 24.17
CA ASN A 117 13.12 8.19 24.52
C ASN A 117 12.91 7.55 25.90
N GLU A 118 13.75 7.87 26.88
CA GLU A 118 13.76 7.23 28.21
C GLU A 118 12.38 7.21 28.90
N GLU A 119 11.58 8.26 28.79
CA GLU A 119 10.24 8.33 29.40
C GLU A 119 9.25 7.32 28.80
N LEU A 120 9.28 7.13 27.48
CA LEU A 120 8.45 6.14 26.78
C LEU A 120 8.87 4.72 27.15
N VAL A 121 10.17 4.49 27.29
CA VAL A 121 10.73 3.21 27.72
C VAL A 121 10.36 2.91 29.18
N ALA A 122 10.42 3.91 30.07
CA ALA A 122 10.00 3.76 31.46
C ALA A 122 8.49 3.46 31.60
N THR A 123 7.67 4.05 30.73
CA THR A 123 6.23 3.77 30.66
C THR A 123 5.98 2.32 30.25
N ALA A 124 6.67 1.84 29.22
CA ALA A 124 6.60 0.44 28.81
C ALA A 124 7.13 -0.50 29.93
N ASP A 125 8.26 -0.19 30.57
CA ASP A 125 8.80 -1.00 31.68
C ASP A 125 7.81 -1.15 32.82
N THR A 126 7.17 -0.04 33.23
CA THR A 126 6.18 -0.03 34.31
C THR A 126 5.02 -0.96 34.00
N LYS A 127 4.52 -0.92 32.76
CA LYS A 127 3.42 -1.78 32.30
C LYS A 127 3.81 -3.25 32.20
N LEU A 128 5.04 -3.54 31.79
CA LEU A 128 5.52 -4.90 31.61
C LEU A 128 6.04 -5.51 32.91
N ARG A 129 6.21 -4.73 33.98
CA ARG A 129 6.73 -5.17 35.28
C ARG A 129 5.90 -6.30 35.89
N ASP A 130 4.59 -6.15 35.87
CA ASP A 130 3.65 -7.12 36.44
C ASP A 130 3.56 -8.39 35.58
N LEU A 131 3.94 -8.28 34.30
CA LEU A 131 3.86 -9.36 33.31
C LEU A 131 5.15 -10.17 33.23
N VAL A 132 6.30 -9.51 33.40
CA VAL A 132 7.63 -10.11 33.39
C VAL A 132 8.39 -9.60 34.62
N ALA A 133 8.22 -10.31 35.74
CA ALA A 133 8.84 -9.94 37.01
C ALA A 133 10.39 -9.93 36.93
N ASP A 134 10.97 -10.87 36.19
CA ASP A 134 12.42 -10.95 35.97
C ASP A 134 12.92 -9.77 35.14
N GLU A 135 13.63 -8.86 35.79
CA GLU A 135 14.13 -7.62 35.17
C GLU A 135 15.03 -7.86 33.95
N PRO A 136 16.05 -8.75 33.99
CA PRO A 136 16.86 -9.04 32.80
C PRO A 136 16.04 -9.53 31.61
N ARG A 137 15.03 -10.38 31.84
CA ARG A 137 14.12 -10.83 30.77
C ARG A 137 13.20 -9.72 30.31
N ARG A 138 12.68 -8.87 31.20
CA ARG A 138 11.81 -7.75 30.86
C ARG A 138 12.52 -6.74 29.98
N LEU A 139 13.76 -6.37 30.30
CA LEU A 139 14.58 -5.47 29.50
C LEU A 139 14.80 -6.01 28.08
N LYS A 140 15.04 -7.32 27.93
CA LYS A 140 15.13 -7.96 26.59
C LYS A 140 13.84 -7.90 25.80
N VAL A 141 12.69 -8.04 26.47
CA VAL A 141 11.38 -7.92 25.83
C VAL A 141 11.14 -6.49 25.36
N ILE A 142 11.47 -5.50 26.19
CA ILE A 142 11.39 -4.08 25.84
C ILE A 142 12.29 -3.76 24.65
N GLU A 143 13.56 -4.19 24.68
CA GLU A 143 14.49 -4.00 23.57
C GLU A 143 13.95 -4.63 22.26
N GLY A 144 13.35 -5.82 22.36
CA GLY A 144 12.69 -6.49 21.24
C GLY A 144 11.49 -5.71 20.68
N LEU A 145 10.62 -5.19 21.55
CA LEU A 145 9.46 -4.36 21.17
C LEU A 145 9.91 -3.07 20.49
N ILE A 146 10.93 -2.42 21.03
CA ILE A 146 11.50 -1.20 20.44
C ILE A 146 12.15 -1.52 19.09
N GLY A 147 12.83 -2.65 18.96
CA GLY A 147 13.32 -3.12 17.67
C GLY A 147 12.21 -3.25 16.63
N GLN A 148 11.06 -3.83 16.99
CA GLN A 148 9.90 -3.92 16.10
C GLN A 148 9.30 -2.54 15.79
N TYR A 149 9.21 -1.65 16.78
CA TYR A 149 8.77 -0.27 16.59
C TYR A 149 9.62 0.47 15.55
N VAL A 150 10.95 0.49 15.74
CA VAL A 150 11.88 1.16 14.84
C VAL A 150 11.80 0.56 13.42
N ASN A 151 11.73 -0.77 13.29
CA ASN A 151 11.55 -1.43 12.01
C ASN A 151 10.25 -0.99 11.31
N GLY A 152 9.15 -0.91 12.06
CA GLY A 152 7.84 -0.50 11.56
C GLY A 152 7.80 0.96 11.14
N GLU A 153 8.35 1.88 11.93
CA GLU A 153 8.39 3.29 11.60
C GLU A 153 9.29 3.55 10.36
N ASN A 154 10.44 2.88 10.26
CA ASN A 154 11.28 2.94 9.06
C ASN A 154 10.56 2.39 7.82
N ALA A 155 9.81 1.31 7.99
CA ALA A 155 8.98 0.76 6.92
C ALA A 155 7.89 1.76 6.50
N LEU A 156 7.14 2.34 7.44
CA LEU A 156 6.11 3.34 7.15
C LEU A 156 6.69 4.56 6.42
N GLU A 157 7.87 5.06 6.81
CA GLU A 157 8.50 6.20 6.14
C GLU A 157 8.90 5.88 4.69
N ARG A 158 9.44 4.67 4.45
CA ARG A 158 9.68 4.19 3.08
C ARG A 158 8.39 4.05 2.28
N MET A 159 7.32 3.55 2.91
CA MET A 159 6.01 3.42 2.28
C MET A 159 5.43 4.78 1.93
N ARG A 160 5.54 5.77 2.81
CA ARG A 160 5.09 7.14 2.57
C ARG A 160 5.73 7.74 1.31
N SER A 161 7.01 7.47 1.11
CA SER A 161 7.78 7.97 -0.03
C SER A 161 7.42 7.28 -1.36
N LYS A 162 7.19 5.97 -1.34
CA LYS A 162 7.01 5.15 -2.57
C LYS A 162 5.54 4.82 -2.90
N TYR A 163 4.69 4.70 -1.88
CA TYR A 163 3.31 4.22 -1.93
C TYR A 163 2.42 5.03 -0.95
N PRO A 164 2.23 6.34 -1.19
CA PRO A 164 1.56 7.24 -0.24
C PRO A 164 0.12 6.84 0.10
N GLU A 165 -0.62 6.27 -0.86
CA GLU A 165 -1.98 5.78 -0.62
C GLU A 165 -1.99 4.61 0.37
N ASN A 166 -1.12 3.60 0.17
CA ASN A 166 -0.99 2.47 1.08
C ASN A 166 -0.53 2.91 2.47
N TRP A 167 0.37 3.89 2.54
CA TRP A 167 0.78 4.50 3.80
C TRP A 167 -0.38 5.17 4.53
N GLU A 168 -1.21 5.93 3.81
CA GLU A 168 -2.38 6.61 4.41
C GLU A 168 -3.39 5.60 4.94
N PHE A 169 -3.73 4.56 4.16
CA PHE A 169 -4.61 3.48 4.62
C PHE A 169 -4.06 2.77 5.86
N THR A 170 -2.78 2.40 5.84
CA THR A 170 -2.12 1.72 6.98
C THR A 170 -2.10 2.62 8.21
N SER A 171 -1.78 3.91 8.05
CA SER A 171 -1.73 4.87 9.16
C SER A 171 -3.10 5.13 9.76
N ARG A 172 -4.14 5.25 8.93
CA ARG A 172 -5.53 5.39 9.39
C ARG A 172 -5.98 4.16 10.17
N TYR A 173 -5.65 2.97 9.67
CA TYR A 173 -5.94 1.73 10.35
C TYR A 173 -5.24 1.68 11.72
N ARG A 174 -3.92 1.97 11.79
CA ARG A 174 -3.16 1.98 13.06
C ARG A 174 -3.79 2.91 14.09
N ASN A 175 -4.07 4.15 13.70
CA ASN A 175 -4.67 5.15 14.58
C ASN A 175 -6.05 4.72 15.08
N HIS A 176 -6.87 4.12 14.21
CA HIS A 176 -8.17 3.60 14.61
C HIS A 176 -8.04 2.41 15.56
N LYS A 177 -7.14 1.46 15.26
CA LYS A 177 -6.92 0.29 16.10
C LYS A 177 -6.37 0.67 17.47
N GLU A 178 -5.46 1.65 17.56
CA GLU A 178 -4.97 2.16 18.85
C GLU A 178 -6.11 2.70 19.74
N GLN A 179 -7.06 3.45 19.15
CA GLN A 179 -8.25 3.92 19.87
C GLN A 179 -9.13 2.77 20.34
N LEU A 180 -9.27 1.72 19.53
CA LEU A 180 -10.03 0.53 19.90
C LEU A 180 -9.33 -0.31 20.97
N LEU A 181 -8.00 -0.44 20.94
CA LEU A 181 -7.26 -1.24 21.93
C LEU A 181 -7.50 -0.76 23.36
N VAL A 182 -7.69 0.54 23.56
CA VAL A 182 -8.08 1.12 24.87
C VAL A 182 -9.46 0.62 25.34
N LEU A 183 -10.38 0.36 24.41
CA LEU A 183 -11.76 -0.08 24.67
C LEU A 183 -11.92 -1.60 24.67
N GLU A 184 -11.12 -2.31 23.88
CA GLU A 184 -11.05 -3.77 23.81
C GLU A 184 -10.29 -4.32 25.01
N TYR A 185 -9.31 -3.56 25.52
CA TYR A 185 -8.49 -3.90 26.68
C TYR A 185 -8.51 -2.81 27.77
N PRO A 186 -9.70 -2.41 28.29
CA PRO A 186 -9.82 -1.54 29.45
C PRO A 186 -9.44 -2.39 30.68
N SER A 187 -8.37 -2.03 31.41
CA SER A 187 -7.80 -2.80 32.55
C SER A 187 -8.88 -3.36 33.51
N ASP A 188 -8.86 -4.64 33.90
CA ASP A 188 -7.94 -5.25 34.90
C ASP A 188 -7.40 -6.67 34.56
N SER A 189 -7.39 -7.11 33.29
CA SER A 189 -6.98 -8.50 32.94
C SER A 189 -6.31 -8.65 31.57
N VAL A 190 -5.32 -7.81 31.26
CA VAL A 190 -4.48 -8.04 30.07
C VAL A 190 -3.39 -9.06 30.42
N GLU A 191 -3.65 -10.33 30.12
CA GLU A 191 -2.61 -11.38 30.17
C GLU A 191 -1.63 -11.23 28.99
N PHE A 192 -0.32 -11.41 29.22
CA PHE A 192 0.71 -11.29 28.17
C PHE A 192 0.50 -12.23 26.98
N GLY A 193 -0.19 -13.35 27.19
CA GLY A 193 -0.61 -14.28 26.13
C GLY A 193 -1.42 -13.58 25.03
N ASN A 194 -2.03 -12.44 25.35
CA ASN A 194 -2.83 -11.66 24.42
C ASN A 194 -2.01 -10.74 23.52
N LEU A 195 -0.74 -10.40 23.80
CA LEU A 195 0.01 -9.52 22.88
C LEU A 195 0.28 -10.20 21.54
N ALA A 196 0.65 -11.48 21.57
CA ALA A 196 0.79 -12.27 20.35
C ALA A 196 -0.57 -12.50 19.65
N GLN A 197 -1.66 -12.54 20.41
CA GLN A 197 -3.01 -12.66 19.87
C GLN A 197 -3.46 -11.36 19.20
N ILE A 198 -3.28 -10.21 19.85
CA ILE A 198 -3.50 -8.86 19.30
C ILE A 198 -2.65 -8.69 18.03
N ALA A 199 -1.38 -9.12 18.05
CA ALA A 199 -0.53 -9.04 16.87
C ALA A 199 -1.09 -9.86 15.69
N LYS A 200 -1.62 -11.07 15.96
CA LYS A 200 -2.27 -11.91 14.94
C LYS A 200 -3.58 -11.30 14.43
N GLU A 201 -4.37 -10.71 15.31
CA GLU A 201 -5.61 -10.02 14.94
C GLU A 201 -5.32 -8.82 14.03
N ILE A 202 -4.34 -8.00 14.40
CA ILE A 202 -3.87 -6.88 13.58
C ILE A 202 -3.32 -7.38 12.24
N ASP A 203 -2.51 -8.44 12.21
CA ASP A 203 -2.00 -9.01 10.94
C ASP A 203 -3.15 -9.48 10.03
N ALA A 204 -4.15 -10.16 10.60
CA ALA A 204 -5.32 -10.66 9.87
C ALA A 204 -6.23 -9.52 9.37
N GLU A 205 -6.46 -8.49 10.19
CA GLU A 205 -7.20 -7.28 9.80
C GLU A 205 -6.46 -6.53 8.67
N LEU A 206 -5.15 -6.28 8.82
CA LEU A 206 -4.31 -5.68 7.78
C LEU A 206 -4.30 -6.51 6.49
N GLY A 207 -4.32 -7.83 6.59
CA GLY A 207 -4.37 -8.73 5.43
C GLY A 207 -5.69 -8.64 4.65
N ARG A 208 -6.80 -8.33 5.34
CA ARG A 208 -8.11 -8.12 4.72
C ARG A 208 -8.25 -6.70 4.15
N ASP A 209 -7.85 -5.70 4.93
CA ASP A 209 -8.13 -4.29 4.64
C ASP A 209 -7.05 -3.65 3.76
N VAL A 210 -5.82 -4.18 3.78
CA VAL A 210 -4.70 -3.71 2.96
C VAL A 210 -3.98 -4.90 2.29
N PRO A 211 -4.60 -5.57 1.29
CA PRO A 211 -4.07 -6.79 0.69
C PRO A 211 -2.69 -6.65 0.03
N ALA A 212 -2.29 -5.41 -0.28
CA ALA A 212 -0.99 -5.10 -0.86
C ALA A 212 0.18 -5.27 0.13
N LEU A 213 -0.09 -5.30 1.45
CA LEU A 213 0.96 -5.56 2.45
C LEU A 213 1.27 -7.07 2.48
N ASP A 214 2.52 -7.43 2.21
CA ASP A 214 2.97 -8.80 2.37
C ASP A 214 3.02 -9.21 3.86
N GLY A 215 3.06 -10.52 4.13
CA GLY A 215 2.98 -11.04 5.49
C GLY A 215 4.09 -10.56 6.43
N ARG A 216 5.31 -10.34 5.93
CA ARG A 216 6.41 -9.86 6.77
C ARG A 216 6.17 -8.42 7.19
N LEU A 217 5.74 -7.57 6.26
CA LEU A 217 5.40 -6.18 6.55
C LEU A 217 4.23 -6.08 7.52
N ARG A 218 3.16 -6.87 7.33
CA ARG A 218 2.02 -6.90 8.26
C ARG A 218 2.43 -7.26 9.69
N THR A 219 3.25 -8.29 9.84
CA THR A 219 3.73 -8.71 11.17
C THR A 219 4.55 -7.61 11.84
N VAL A 220 5.42 -6.93 11.10
CA VAL A 220 6.19 -5.80 11.66
C VAL A 220 5.29 -4.62 12.04
N ILE A 221 4.33 -4.25 11.21
CA ILE A 221 3.38 -3.17 11.53
C ILE A 221 2.51 -3.52 12.74
N ALA A 222 2.09 -4.79 12.87
CA ALA A 222 1.34 -5.26 14.03
C ALA A 222 2.13 -5.08 15.32
N TRP A 223 3.37 -5.57 15.37
CA TRP A 223 4.23 -5.43 16.56
C TRP A 223 4.65 -3.99 16.82
N ALA A 224 4.90 -3.19 15.80
CA ALA A 224 5.18 -1.76 15.94
C ALA A 224 3.99 -1.00 16.54
N SER A 225 2.75 -1.36 16.16
CA SER A 225 1.54 -0.75 16.70
C SER A 225 1.32 -1.09 18.17
N ILE A 226 1.60 -2.34 18.56
CA ILE A 226 1.56 -2.77 19.96
C ILE A 226 2.64 -2.05 20.78
N ALA A 227 3.87 -1.98 20.26
CA ALA A 227 4.96 -1.30 20.93
C ALA A 227 4.64 0.19 21.16
N ASP A 228 4.11 0.87 20.14
CA ASP A 228 3.72 2.28 20.24
C ASP A 228 2.59 2.49 21.27
N TRP A 229 1.55 1.64 21.25
CA TRP A 229 0.48 1.66 22.22
C TRP A 229 0.99 1.44 23.66
N LEU A 230 1.89 0.46 23.87
CA LEU A 230 2.50 0.21 25.17
C LEU A 230 3.34 1.40 25.66
N MET A 231 4.02 2.10 24.76
CA MET A 231 4.83 3.27 25.11
C MET A 231 4.01 4.54 25.37
N ARG A 232 2.88 4.74 24.67
CA ARG A 232 2.13 6.01 24.68
C ARG A 232 0.79 5.98 25.42
N CYS A 233 0.22 4.80 25.67
CA CYS A 233 -1.09 4.70 26.34
C CYS A 233 -0.98 5.08 27.84
N PRO A 234 -1.94 5.82 28.41
CA PRO A 234 -1.93 6.17 29.84
C PRO A 234 -2.47 5.06 30.78
N LEU A 235 -2.92 3.90 30.26
CA LEU A 235 -3.50 2.82 31.06
C LEU A 235 -2.44 1.97 31.78
N SER A 236 -2.70 1.58 33.03
CA SER A 236 -1.86 0.68 33.85
C SER A 236 -2.47 -0.73 33.92
N PHE A 237 -1.64 -1.78 33.98
CA PHE A 237 -2.11 -3.17 34.13
C PHE A 237 -2.02 -3.61 35.59
N PRO A 238 -3.01 -4.33 36.15
CA PRO A 238 -2.95 -4.81 37.53
C PRO A 238 -2.21 -6.15 37.66
N SER A 239 -1.81 -6.44 38.90
CA SER A 239 -1.04 -7.63 39.26
C SER A 239 -1.90 -8.91 39.32
N PRO A 240 -1.38 -10.08 38.92
CA PRO A 240 -2.10 -11.34 39.06
C PRO A 240 -2.30 -11.68 40.54
N THR A 241 -3.55 -11.91 40.95
CA THR A 241 -3.88 -12.41 42.29
C THR A 241 -3.41 -13.86 42.40
N SER A 242 -2.57 -14.15 43.39
CA SER A 242 -2.08 -15.50 43.72
C SER A 242 -3.19 -16.46 44.14
#